data_AF-A0A7G6T302-F1
#
_entry.id   AF-A0A7G6T302-F1
#
_cell.length_a   1.000
_cell.length_b   1.000
_cell.length_c   1.000
_cell.angle_alpha   90.00
_cell.angle_beta   90.00
_cell.angle_gamma   90.00
#
_symmetry.space_group_name_H-M   'P 1'
#
loop_
_entity.id
_entity.type
_entity.pdbx_description
1 polymer ?
#
loop_
_entity_poly.entity_id
_entity_poly.type
_entity_poly.pdbx_seq_one_letter_code
_entity_poly.pdbx_strand_id
1 'polypeptide(L)'
;MTMIRVNDVLSVGPQPSISEIRSLAFHGFAGMINARPDEEEASQPGNAAEREAAGHADVSYAFIPVTMPTITEADMWAFQAAMADAGGPVFAHCKTGTRALTLYVLGEALDGRMSSQDIAALGLKLGIDLSAASRWFEAHRQLRPEVKGFFDPRTGSVQYVVSDPDTRKCAIVDPVLDFDEKSGATTTRNADALLSYVAENGLSVEWILDTHPHADHLSAAQYLKQKTGAPTAIGAPVVDVQRLWRGIYNWPELRVDGSQWDRLFSDGDTFKVGSIAARVMFSPGHTLASITYVIGNAAFVHDTIFMPDSGTARADFPGGDARILWKSIQNILELPDETRLFTGHDYQPGGRAPKWESTVGEQKRANAHLAGVDEEAFAGLRVARDRTLPMPKLILHALQVNIQAGRLPEPEANGTRYLKFPLDALQGAVW
;
A
#
# COMPACT_ATOMS: atom_id res chain seq x y z
N MET A 1 -1.22 35.98 27.37
CA MET A 1 -1.30 34.71 26.64
C MET A 1 -0.97 33.53 27.53
N THR A 2 -1.98 32.72 27.85
CA THR A 2 -1.81 31.44 28.57
C THR A 2 -1.34 30.39 27.58
N MET A 3 -0.21 29.75 27.82
CA MET A 3 0.32 28.68 26.95
C MET A 3 1.03 27.62 27.78
N ILE A 4 1.06 26.40 27.25
CA ILE A 4 1.75 25.25 27.82
C ILE A 4 2.91 24.93 26.88
N ARG A 5 4.14 25.04 27.40
CA ARG A 5 5.34 24.65 26.65
C ARG A 5 5.45 23.14 26.61
N VAL A 6 5.40 22.56 25.41
CA VAL A 6 5.51 21.11 25.19
C VAL A 6 6.99 20.72 25.11
N ASN A 7 7.77 21.45 24.31
CA ASN A 7 9.23 21.30 24.16
C ASN A 7 9.86 22.64 23.74
N ASP A 8 11.07 22.63 23.18
CA ASP A 8 11.77 23.85 22.74
C ASP A 8 11.21 24.47 21.46
N VAL A 9 10.46 23.69 20.68
CA VAL A 9 9.89 24.09 19.39
C VAL A 9 8.40 24.37 19.52
N LEU A 10 7.65 23.61 20.33
CA LEU A 10 6.18 23.69 20.38
C LEU A 10 5.67 24.21 21.72
N SER A 11 4.80 25.22 21.65
CA SER A 11 3.89 25.59 22.73
C SER A 11 2.45 25.47 22.25
N VAL A 12 1.56 24.98 23.13
CA VAL A 12 0.13 24.85 22.83
C VAL A 12 -0.72 25.72 23.74
N GLY A 13 -1.88 26.18 23.27
CA GLY A 13 -2.77 27.00 24.11
C GLY A 13 -4.20 27.13 23.62
N PRO A 14 -5.04 27.81 24.40
CA PRO A 14 -6.40 28.17 24.00
C PRO A 14 -6.37 29.23 22.89
N GLN A 15 -7.56 29.55 22.38
CA GLN A 15 -7.78 30.56 21.35
C GLN A 15 -7.11 31.90 21.74
N PRO A 16 -6.09 32.37 21.01
CA PRO A 16 -5.54 33.69 21.24
C PRO A 16 -6.47 34.77 20.69
N SER A 17 -6.45 35.94 21.32
CA SER A 17 -7.03 37.15 20.75
C SER A 17 -6.15 37.71 19.62
N ILE A 18 -6.70 38.54 18.73
CA ILE A 18 -5.94 39.21 17.67
C ILE A 18 -4.75 40.01 18.22
N SER A 19 -4.91 40.63 19.40
CA SER A 19 -3.83 41.37 20.05
C SER A 19 -2.69 40.45 20.52
N GLU A 20 -3.02 39.24 21.00
CA GLU A 20 -2.01 38.27 21.42
C GLU A 20 -1.28 37.69 20.21
N ILE A 21 -1.98 37.41 19.11
CA ILE A 21 -1.37 36.96 17.85
C ILE A 21 -0.32 37.97 17.37
N ARG A 22 -0.65 39.27 17.40
CA ARG A 22 0.26 40.35 17.01
C ARG A 22 1.52 40.44 17.90
N SER A 23 1.49 39.84 19.09
CA SER A 23 2.63 39.83 20.02
C SER A 23 3.49 38.56 19.92
N LEU A 24 3.11 37.56 19.12
CA LEU A 24 3.79 36.27 19.07
C LEU A 24 5.28 36.37 18.69
N ALA A 25 5.63 37.16 17.67
CA ALA A 25 7.02 37.37 17.29
C ALA A 25 7.85 38.04 18.39
N PHE A 26 7.26 38.97 19.14
CA PHE A 26 7.91 39.58 20.31
C PHE A 26 8.21 38.54 21.41
N HIS A 27 7.38 37.49 21.49
CA HIS A 27 7.59 36.34 22.37
C HIS A 27 8.47 35.24 21.78
N GLY A 28 9.08 35.47 20.60
CA GLY A 28 10.06 34.56 19.98
C GLY A 28 9.45 33.44 19.15
N PHE A 29 8.16 33.51 18.82
CA PHE A 29 7.52 32.55 17.91
C PHE A 29 7.74 32.94 16.45
N ALA A 30 8.17 31.98 15.64
CA ALA A 30 8.31 32.09 14.20
C ALA A 30 7.09 31.57 13.43
N GLY A 31 6.25 30.75 14.09
CA GLY A 31 5.04 30.19 13.47
C GLY A 31 3.84 30.07 14.39
N MET A 32 2.67 30.02 13.78
CA MET A 32 1.38 29.81 14.40
C MET A 32 0.57 28.76 13.63
N ILE A 33 0.00 27.79 14.35
CA ILE A 33 -0.87 26.76 13.76
C ILE A 33 -2.25 26.85 14.42
N ASN A 34 -3.27 27.09 13.61
CA ASN A 34 -4.67 27.05 14.03
C ASN A 34 -5.28 25.68 13.73
N ALA A 35 -5.56 24.91 14.78
CA ALA A 35 -6.20 23.59 14.70
C ALA A 35 -7.72 23.62 14.98
N ARG A 36 -8.32 24.82 15.01
CA ARG A 36 -9.75 25.04 15.30
C ARG A 36 -10.52 25.33 14.01
N PRO A 37 -11.54 24.52 13.65
CA PRO A 37 -12.50 24.88 12.62
C PRO A 37 -13.10 26.28 12.85
N ASP A 38 -13.37 26.98 11.76
CA ASP A 38 -14.09 28.25 11.82
C ASP A 38 -15.51 28.06 12.35
N GLU A 39 -16.07 29.13 12.91
CA GLU A 39 -17.47 29.20 13.37
C GLU A 39 -17.85 28.22 14.49
N GLU A 40 -16.86 27.63 15.20
CA GLU A 40 -17.17 26.84 16.40
C GLU A 40 -17.81 27.70 17.51
N GLU A 41 -17.45 28.98 17.60
CA GLU A 41 -18.04 29.95 18.53
C GLU A 41 -18.15 31.35 17.91
N ALA A 42 -19.21 32.08 18.26
CA ALA A 42 -19.47 33.42 17.71
C ALA A 42 -18.38 34.47 18.02
N SER A 43 -17.63 34.29 19.11
CA SER A 43 -16.53 35.20 19.49
C SER A 43 -15.17 34.79 18.92
N GLN A 44 -15.10 33.74 18.11
CA GLN A 44 -13.87 33.30 17.44
C GLN A 44 -13.47 34.33 16.38
N PRO A 45 -12.20 34.75 16.30
CA PRO A 45 -11.75 35.71 15.28
C PRO A 45 -11.88 35.17 13.85
N GLY A 46 -11.76 33.85 13.68
CA GLY A 46 -11.80 33.15 12.39
C GLY A 46 -10.43 33.12 11.70
N ASN A 47 -10.20 32.08 10.90
CA ASN A 47 -8.94 31.81 10.21
C ASN A 47 -8.42 32.99 9.38
N ALA A 48 -9.31 33.70 8.67
CA ALA A 48 -8.91 34.85 7.86
C ALA A 48 -8.31 35.98 8.70
N ALA A 49 -8.94 36.31 9.83
CA ALA A 49 -8.47 37.38 10.72
C ALA A 49 -7.18 36.98 11.46
N GLU A 50 -7.05 35.71 11.84
CA GLU A 50 -5.83 35.19 12.45
C GLU A 50 -4.65 35.20 11.48
N ARG A 51 -4.86 34.79 10.22
CA ARG A 51 -3.85 34.84 9.17
C ARG A 51 -3.36 36.26 8.92
N GLU A 52 -4.27 37.22 8.83
CA GLU A 52 -3.92 38.63 8.67
C GLU A 52 -3.11 39.13 9.88
N ALA A 53 -3.53 38.80 11.10
CA ALA A 53 -2.83 39.20 12.32
C ALA A 53 -1.44 38.58 12.45
N ALA A 54 -1.27 37.31 12.08
CA ALA A 54 0.02 36.62 12.06
C ALA A 54 0.95 37.21 11.00
N GLY A 55 0.42 37.50 9.80
CA GLY A 55 1.17 38.17 8.73
C GLY A 55 1.67 39.56 9.13
N HIS A 56 0.87 40.34 9.87
CA HIS A 56 1.32 41.61 10.43
C HIS A 56 2.41 41.48 11.50
N ALA A 57 2.50 40.32 12.15
CA ALA A 57 3.51 40.02 13.16
C ALA A 57 4.78 39.37 12.59
N ASP A 58 4.85 39.14 11.27
CA ASP A 58 5.90 38.35 10.62
C ASP A 58 6.01 36.92 11.18
N VAL A 59 4.86 36.32 11.48
CA VAL A 59 4.72 34.94 11.97
C VAL A 59 4.08 34.09 10.88
N SER A 60 4.72 32.98 10.52
CA SER A 60 4.14 32.02 9.57
C SER A 60 2.82 31.46 10.10
N TYR A 61 1.86 31.18 9.21
CA TYR A 61 0.52 30.76 9.64
C TYR A 61 0.01 29.56 8.84
N ALA A 62 -0.36 28.49 9.56
CA ALA A 62 -0.99 27.30 9.00
C ALA A 62 -2.39 27.08 9.61
N PHE A 63 -3.32 26.62 8.78
CA PHE A 63 -4.69 26.31 9.18
C PHE A 63 -4.97 24.84 8.93
N ILE A 64 -5.17 24.08 10.01
CA ILE A 64 -5.33 22.62 10.01
C ILE A 64 -6.57 22.28 10.86
N PRO A 65 -7.77 22.65 10.39
CA PRO A 65 -8.98 22.55 11.20
C PRO A 65 -9.36 21.09 11.43
N VAL A 66 -9.33 20.65 12.68
CA VAL A 66 -9.70 19.28 13.04
C VAL A 66 -10.66 19.23 14.21
N THR A 67 -11.44 18.16 14.28
CA THR A 67 -12.13 17.71 15.48
C THR A 67 -11.55 16.37 15.89
N MET A 68 -11.65 15.97 17.17
CA MET A 68 -11.09 14.69 17.62
C MET A 68 -11.55 13.48 16.77
N PRO A 69 -12.82 13.39 16.33
CA PRO A 69 -13.27 12.31 15.44
C PRO A 69 -12.78 12.40 13.99
N THR A 70 -12.24 13.54 13.55
CA THR A 70 -11.86 13.79 12.16
C THR A 70 -10.35 13.88 11.96
N ILE A 71 -9.54 13.61 12.99
CA ILE A 71 -8.08 13.61 12.85
C ILE A 71 -7.64 12.44 11.97
N THR A 72 -6.87 12.74 10.93
CA THR A 72 -6.28 11.80 9.97
C THR A 72 -4.74 11.83 10.03
N GLU A 73 -4.06 10.83 9.43
CA GLU A 73 -2.60 10.89 9.26
C GLU A 73 -2.17 12.12 8.44
N ALA A 74 -2.97 12.53 7.45
CA ALA A 74 -2.69 13.71 6.64
C ALA A 74 -2.67 15.01 7.46
N ASP A 75 -3.56 15.14 8.44
CA ASP A 75 -3.57 16.30 9.35
C ASP A 75 -2.31 16.34 10.21
N MET A 76 -1.81 15.18 10.63
CA MET A 76 -0.59 15.06 11.44
C MET A 76 0.64 15.43 10.62
N TRP A 77 0.73 14.97 9.37
CA TRP A 77 1.81 15.37 8.46
C TRP A 77 1.75 16.85 8.12
N ALA A 78 0.55 17.41 7.87
CA ALA A 78 0.40 18.85 7.66
C ALA A 78 0.85 19.65 8.89
N PHE A 79 0.57 19.15 10.10
CA PHE A 79 0.99 19.78 11.34
C PHE A 79 2.52 19.76 11.50
N GLN A 80 3.16 18.61 11.23
CA GLN A 80 4.62 18.47 11.27
C GLN A 80 5.30 19.33 10.20
N ALA A 81 4.77 19.35 8.97
CA ALA A 81 5.27 20.19 7.89
C ALA A 81 5.18 21.67 8.26
N ALA A 82 4.05 22.13 8.78
CA ALA A 82 3.88 23.51 9.24
C ALA A 82 4.87 23.88 10.37
N MET A 83 5.17 22.95 11.29
CA MET A 83 6.20 23.17 12.30
C MET A 83 7.60 23.29 11.71
N ALA A 84 7.94 22.46 10.72
CA ALA A 84 9.24 22.51 10.04
C ALA A 84 9.40 23.78 9.20
N ASP A 85 8.37 24.15 8.43
CA ASP A 85 8.36 25.31 7.55
C ASP A 85 8.47 26.64 8.31
N ALA A 86 8.02 26.68 9.56
CA ALA A 86 8.14 27.86 10.42
C ALA A 86 9.60 28.22 10.75
N GLY A 87 10.54 27.28 10.68
CA GLY A 87 11.97 27.54 10.90
C GLY A 87 12.35 27.99 12.33
N GLY A 88 11.46 27.84 13.31
CA GLY A 88 11.65 28.29 14.69
C GLY A 88 10.49 27.88 15.62
N PRO A 89 10.41 28.45 16.84
CA PRO A 89 9.36 28.11 17.79
C PRO A 89 7.96 28.39 17.24
N VAL A 90 7.04 27.45 17.46
CA VAL A 90 5.66 27.48 16.99
C VAL A 90 4.68 27.51 18.15
N PHE A 91 3.70 28.41 18.06
CA PHE A 91 2.53 28.41 18.92
C PHE A 91 1.34 27.78 18.19
N ALA A 92 0.86 26.64 18.67
CA ALA A 92 -0.31 25.97 18.10
C ALA A 92 -1.52 26.07 19.03
N HIS A 93 -2.70 26.36 18.49
CA HIS A 93 -3.90 26.50 19.32
C HIS A 93 -5.10 25.78 18.75
N CYS A 94 -6.07 25.58 19.64
CA CYS A 94 -7.46 25.36 19.24
C CYS A 94 -8.36 26.07 20.27
N LYS A 95 -9.51 25.50 20.64
CA LYS A 95 -10.30 26.02 21.77
C LYS A 95 -9.52 25.99 23.10
N THR A 96 -8.88 24.87 23.43
CA THR A 96 -8.15 24.67 24.71
C THR A 96 -6.67 24.32 24.52
N GLY A 97 -6.21 24.09 23.30
CA GLY A 97 -4.87 23.56 22.98
C GLY A 97 -4.80 22.04 22.84
N THR A 98 -5.81 21.30 23.31
CA THR A 98 -5.82 19.81 23.33
C THR A 98 -5.70 19.19 21.93
N ARG A 99 -6.36 19.74 20.91
CA ARG A 99 -6.29 19.22 19.53
C ARG A 99 -4.92 19.41 18.90
N ALA A 100 -4.33 20.59 19.09
CA ALA A 100 -2.97 20.88 18.63
C ALA A 100 -1.95 19.92 19.29
N LEU A 101 -2.07 19.69 20.60
CA LEU A 101 -1.23 18.70 21.28
C LEU A 101 -1.49 17.27 20.75
N THR A 102 -2.75 16.93 20.47
CA THR A 102 -3.12 15.62 19.91
C THR A 102 -2.47 15.39 18.54
N LEU A 103 -2.54 16.37 17.62
CA LEU A 103 -1.88 16.29 16.31
C LEU A 103 -0.38 16.08 16.45
N TYR A 104 0.26 16.82 17.35
CA TYR A 104 1.69 16.68 17.62
C TYR A 104 2.05 15.27 18.11
N VAL A 105 1.43 14.81 19.21
CA VAL A 105 1.82 13.52 19.83
C VAL A 105 1.51 12.32 18.94
N LEU A 106 0.44 12.39 18.14
CA LEU A 106 0.12 11.33 17.18
C LEU A 106 1.11 11.32 16.02
N GLY A 107 1.53 12.48 15.50
CA GLY A 107 2.59 12.56 14.50
C GLY A 107 3.93 12.01 15.00
N GLU A 108 4.34 12.38 16.23
CA GLU A 108 5.55 11.81 16.85
C GLU A 108 5.46 10.29 17.01
N ALA A 109 4.29 9.77 17.35
CA ALA A 109 4.07 8.35 17.53
C ALA A 109 4.06 7.58 16.19
N LEU A 110 3.49 8.15 15.13
CA LEU A 110 3.56 7.59 13.78
C LEU A 110 4.99 7.49 13.25
N ASP A 111 5.86 8.43 13.64
CA ASP A 111 7.28 8.40 13.31
C ASP A 111 8.12 7.51 14.26
N GLY A 112 7.48 6.82 15.20
CA GLY A 112 8.14 5.94 16.18
C GLY A 112 8.95 6.69 17.25
N ARG A 113 8.78 8.01 17.40
CA ARG A 113 9.45 8.83 18.42
C ARG A 113 8.72 8.81 19.77
N MET A 114 7.45 8.37 19.79
CA MET A 114 6.66 8.19 21.01
C MET A 114 5.91 6.87 20.99
N SER A 115 5.87 6.19 22.13
CA SER A 115 4.94 5.08 22.38
C SER A 115 3.60 5.59 22.93
N SER A 116 2.58 4.73 22.98
CA SER A 116 1.32 5.04 23.66
C SER A 116 1.52 5.38 25.15
N GLN A 117 2.52 4.76 25.79
CA GLN A 117 2.90 5.06 27.16
C GLN A 117 3.50 6.46 27.29
N ASP A 118 4.32 6.88 26.32
CA ASP A 118 4.88 8.24 26.28
C ASP A 118 3.79 9.29 26.08
N ILE A 119 2.80 9.02 25.22
CA ILE A 119 1.63 9.90 25.01
C ILE A 119 0.89 10.10 26.34
N ALA A 120 0.57 9.00 27.03
CA ALA A 120 -0.13 9.04 28.31
C ALA A 120 0.68 9.79 29.39
N ALA A 121 1.98 9.54 29.48
CA ALA A 121 2.87 10.19 30.43
C ALA A 121 2.99 11.70 30.17
N LEU A 122 3.08 12.13 28.91
CA LEU A 122 3.10 13.54 28.55
C LEU A 122 1.77 14.24 28.89
N GLY A 123 0.64 13.59 28.63
CA GLY A 123 -0.67 14.11 29.01
C GLY A 123 -0.78 14.38 30.52
N LEU A 124 -0.34 13.42 31.34
CA LEU A 124 -0.28 13.57 32.80
C LEU A 124 0.63 14.74 33.22
N LYS A 125 1.83 14.84 32.64
CA LYS A 125 2.80 15.90 32.92
C LYS A 125 2.25 17.30 32.60
N LEU A 126 1.51 17.43 31.51
CA LEU A 126 0.96 18.71 31.04
C LEU A 126 -0.44 19.02 31.60
N GLY A 127 -1.07 18.09 32.32
CA GLY A 127 -2.44 18.24 32.81
C GLY A 127 -3.49 18.25 31.70
N ILE A 128 -3.23 17.58 30.57
CA ILE A 128 -4.11 17.49 29.41
C ILE A 128 -4.51 16.02 29.21
N ASP A 129 -5.80 15.74 29.11
CA ASP A 129 -6.30 14.39 28.80
C ASP A 129 -5.97 14.01 27.34
N LEU A 130 -5.00 13.12 27.18
CA LEU A 130 -4.59 12.51 25.91
C LEU A 130 -5.04 11.05 25.78
N SER A 131 -6.02 10.61 26.58
CA SER A 131 -6.51 9.23 26.54
C SER A 131 -7.13 8.88 25.18
N ALA A 132 -7.79 9.84 24.53
CA ALA A 132 -8.32 9.68 23.19
C ALA A 132 -7.22 9.53 22.14
N ALA A 133 -6.14 10.31 22.23
CA ALA A 133 -4.97 10.17 21.37
C ALA A 133 -4.31 8.80 21.54
N SER A 134 -4.14 8.35 22.80
CA SER A 134 -3.59 7.03 23.09
C SER A 134 -4.44 5.91 22.49
N ARG A 135 -5.77 5.97 22.63
CA ARG A 135 -6.69 5.01 22.01
C ARG A 135 -6.65 5.05 20.48
N TRP A 136 -6.59 6.26 19.90
CA TRP A 136 -6.46 6.43 18.45
C TRP A 136 -5.18 5.76 17.96
N PHE A 137 -4.04 6.02 18.62
CA PHE A 137 -2.75 5.46 18.22
C PHE A 137 -2.72 3.95 18.32
N GLU A 138 -3.22 3.37 19.42
CA GLU A 138 -3.32 1.92 19.57
C GLU A 138 -4.20 1.28 18.49
N ALA A 139 -5.35 1.88 18.17
CA ALA A 139 -6.24 1.38 17.13
C ALA A 139 -5.59 1.46 15.73
N HIS A 140 -4.83 2.52 15.43
CA HIS A 140 -4.18 2.69 14.13
C HIS A 140 -2.88 1.88 14.01
N ARG A 141 -2.17 1.65 15.12
CA ARG A 141 -1.00 0.76 15.19
C ARG A 141 -1.38 -0.69 14.89
N GLN A 142 -2.50 -1.18 15.42
CA GLN A 142 -3.03 -2.52 15.12
C GLN A 142 -3.43 -2.69 13.64
N LEU A 143 -3.51 -1.60 12.87
CA LEU A 143 -3.84 -1.62 11.45
C LEU A 143 -2.62 -1.42 10.56
N ARG A 144 -1.41 -1.21 11.08
CA ARG A 144 -0.25 -0.85 10.25
C ARG A 144 0.77 -2.00 10.20
N PRO A 145 0.74 -2.88 9.19
CA PRO A 145 1.77 -3.89 9.04
C PRO A 145 3.11 -3.28 8.67
N GLU A 146 4.19 -3.93 9.11
CA GLU A 146 5.52 -3.74 8.55
C GLU A 146 5.59 -4.44 7.19
N VAL A 147 6.06 -3.73 6.15
CA VAL A 147 6.12 -4.26 4.79
C VAL A 147 7.55 -4.16 4.27
N LYS A 148 8.12 -5.31 3.88
CA LYS A 148 9.42 -5.41 3.23
C LYS A 148 9.25 -5.89 1.79
N GLY A 149 9.64 -5.06 0.83
CA GLY A 149 9.70 -5.41 -0.60
C GLY A 149 11.04 -6.02 -1.01
N PHE A 150 10.99 -6.97 -1.94
CA PHE A 150 12.14 -7.66 -2.56
C PHE A 150 11.99 -7.63 -4.08
N PHE A 151 12.75 -6.75 -4.71
CA PHE A 151 12.73 -6.54 -6.16
C PHE A 151 13.57 -7.60 -6.89
N ASP A 152 12.98 -8.29 -7.86
CA ASP A 152 13.68 -9.17 -8.79
C ASP A 152 13.99 -8.42 -10.11
N PRO A 153 15.26 -8.03 -10.36
CA PRO A 153 15.60 -7.24 -11.54
C PRO A 153 15.42 -8.01 -12.85
N ARG A 154 15.30 -9.35 -12.82
CA ARG A 154 15.14 -10.17 -14.03
C ARG A 154 13.73 -10.07 -14.60
N THR A 155 12.72 -10.03 -13.74
CA THR A 155 11.29 -10.01 -14.12
C THR A 155 10.65 -8.64 -13.89
N GLY A 156 11.28 -7.79 -13.07
CA GLY A 156 10.70 -6.53 -12.60
C GLY A 156 9.71 -6.73 -11.45
N SER A 157 9.52 -7.96 -10.97
CA SER A 157 8.57 -8.30 -9.91
C SER A 157 9.04 -7.79 -8.55
N VAL A 158 8.08 -7.47 -7.69
CA VAL A 158 8.30 -7.11 -6.30
C VAL A 158 7.54 -8.10 -5.43
N GLN A 159 8.29 -8.83 -4.61
CA GLN A 159 7.75 -9.77 -3.63
C GLN A 159 7.64 -9.07 -2.29
N TYR A 160 6.71 -9.47 -1.44
CA TYR A 160 6.54 -8.82 -0.13
C TYR A 160 6.57 -9.81 1.02
N VAL A 161 7.19 -9.39 2.13
CA VAL A 161 6.92 -9.91 3.46
C VAL A 161 6.14 -8.84 4.22
N VAL A 162 4.95 -9.22 4.71
CA VAL A 162 4.02 -8.35 5.42
C VAL A 162 3.87 -8.88 6.83
N SER A 163 4.40 -8.19 7.82
CA SER A 163 4.44 -8.67 9.21
C SER A 163 3.61 -7.81 10.15
N ASP A 164 2.94 -8.50 11.07
CA ASP A 164 2.39 -7.90 12.26
C ASP A 164 3.53 -7.68 13.28
N PRO A 165 3.87 -6.42 13.62
CA PRO A 165 4.96 -6.11 14.54
C PRO A 165 4.73 -6.64 15.95
N ASP A 166 3.47 -6.83 16.37
CA ASP A 166 3.13 -7.27 17.73
C ASP A 166 3.21 -8.79 17.88
N THR A 167 2.69 -9.53 16.91
CA THR A 167 2.65 -11.01 16.97
C THR A 167 3.82 -11.69 16.27
N ARG A 168 4.59 -10.94 15.48
CA ARG A 168 5.64 -11.46 14.58
C ARG A 168 5.14 -12.48 13.55
N LYS A 169 3.82 -12.55 13.32
CA LYS A 169 3.24 -13.33 12.22
C LYS A 169 3.37 -12.55 10.93
N CYS A 170 3.60 -13.25 9.81
CA CYS A 170 3.72 -12.60 8.51
C CYS A 170 3.03 -13.37 7.39
N ALA A 171 2.67 -12.65 6.33
CA ALA A 171 2.32 -13.21 5.03
C ALA A 171 3.44 -12.94 4.03
N ILE A 172 3.65 -13.86 3.10
CA ILE A 172 4.49 -13.67 1.92
C ILE A 172 3.57 -13.48 0.73
N VAL A 173 3.76 -12.43 -0.06
CA VAL A 173 2.92 -12.10 -1.23
C VAL A 173 3.76 -12.15 -2.52
N ASP A 174 3.22 -12.83 -3.53
CA ASP A 174 3.76 -12.98 -4.89
C ASP A 174 5.22 -13.46 -4.94
N PRO A 175 5.57 -14.59 -4.29
CA PRO A 175 6.96 -15.04 -4.19
C PRO A 175 7.49 -15.59 -5.53
N VAL A 176 8.74 -15.26 -5.89
CA VAL A 176 9.35 -15.64 -7.17
C VAL A 176 10.22 -16.89 -7.03
N LEU A 177 10.00 -17.86 -7.92
CA LEU A 177 10.92 -18.95 -8.22
C LEU A 177 11.78 -18.52 -9.42
N ASP A 178 13.09 -18.42 -9.21
CA ASP A 178 14.01 -18.04 -10.28
C ASP A 178 13.97 -19.11 -11.39
N PHE A 179 13.74 -18.68 -12.63
CA PHE A 179 13.70 -19.56 -13.79
C PHE A 179 14.54 -19.01 -14.93
N ASP A 180 15.33 -19.87 -15.57
CA ASP A 180 16.09 -19.54 -16.76
C ASP A 180 15.51 -20.17 -18.03
N GLU A 181 14.86 -19.35 -18.86
CA GLU A 181 14.19 -19.83 -20.07
C GLU A 181 15.13 -20.42 -21.13
N LYS A 182 16.42 -20.07 -21.07
CA LYS A 182 17.42 -20.58 -22.03
C LYS A 182 17.85 -22.01 -21.71
N SER A 183 17.96 -22.35 -20.43
CA SER A 183 18.43 -23.66 -19.96
C SER A 183 17.32 -24.53 -19.38
N GLY A 184 16.16 -23.96 -19.08
CA GLY A 184 15.09 -24.61 -18.32
C GLY A 184 15.42 -24.76 -16.82
N ALA A 185 16.50 -24.15 -16.32
CA ALA A 185 16.92 -24.30 -14.94
C ALA A 185 16.07 -23.47 -13.98
N THR A 186 15.79 -24.01 -12.79
CA THR A 186 15.18 -23.30 -11.67
C THR A 186 16.18 -23.13 -10.53
N THR A 187 16.10 -22.02 -9.78
CA THR A 187 16.79 -21.86 -8.49
C THR A 187 15.88 -21.13 -7.49
N THR A 188 16.28 -21.10 -6.22
CA THR A 188 15.46 -20.62 -5.10
C THR A 188 16.00 -19.34 -4.47
N ARG A 189 16.92 -18.64 -5.12
CA ARG A 189 17.60 -17.46 -4.55
C ARG A 189 16.61 -16.41 -4.05
N ASN A 190 15.59 -16.09 -4.84
CA ASN A 190 14.55 -15.14 -4.44
C ASN A 190 13.78 -15.64 -3.21
N ALA A 191 13.25 -16.86 -3.25
CA ALA A 191 12.53 -17.47 -2.13
C ALA A 191 13.39 -17.62 -0.86
N ASP A 192 14.67 -17.95 -0.99
CA ASP A 192 15.61 -18.09 0.13
C ASP A 192 15.92 -16.73 0.76
N ALA A 193 15.93 -15.63 -0.02
CA ALA A 193 16.07 -14.28 0.53
C ALA A 193 14.86 -13.90 1.40
N LEU A 194 13.64 -14.27 0.99
CA LEU A 194 12.43 -14.10 1.80
C LEU A 194 12.53 -14.90 3.11
N LEU A 195 12.92 -16.17 3.04
CA LEU A 195 13.10 -17.03 4.22
C LEU A 195 14.20 -16.51 5.17
N SER A 196 15.28 -15.96 4.61
CA SER A 196 16.37 -15.38 5.39
C SER A 196 15.89 -14.16 6.17
N TYR A 197 15.15 -13.24 5.53
CA TYR A 197 14.54 -12.10 6.20
C TYR A 197 13.56 -12.53 7.30
N VAL A 198 12.71 -13.51 7.02
CA VAL A 198 11.78 -14.09 8.01
C VAL A 198 12.54 -14.60 9.23
N ALA A 199 13.62 -15.35 9.03
CA ALA A 199 14.44 -15.89 10.12
C ALA A 199 15.18 -14.79 10.90
N GLU A 200 15.82 -13.85 10.20
CA GLU A 200 16.57 -12.73 10.81
C GLU A 200 15.71 -11.83 11.69
N ASN A 201 14.43 -11.68 11.36
CA ASN A 201 13.48 -10.84 12.10
C ASN A 201 12.61 -11.63 13.08
N GLY A 202 12.85 -12.94 13.24
CA GLY A 202 12.09 -13.80 14.16
C GLY A 202 10.61 -13.93 13.79
N LEU A 203 10.30 -13.86 12.49
CA LEU A 203 8.93 -13.92 11.97
C LEU A 203 8.46 -15.36 11.81
N SER A 204 7.14 -15.57 11.83
CA SER A 204 6.49 -16.84 11.52
C SER A 204 5.51 -16.68 10.37
N VAL A 205 5.72 -17.42 9.28
CA VAL A 205 4.87 -17.35 8.09
C VAL A 205 3.51 -18.00 8.38
N GLU A 206 2.44 -17.24 8.20
CA GLU A 206 1.06 -17.67 8.37
C GLU A 206 0.36 -17.88 7.02
N TRP A 207 0.76 -17.12 6.00
CA TRP A 207 0.18 -17.19 4.67
C TRP A 207 1.23 -17.06 3.57
N ILE A 208 1.02 -17.79 2.49
CA ILE A 208 1.70 -17.59 1.21
C ILE A 208 0.62 -17.25 0.19
N LEU A 209 0.66 -16.03 -0.34
CA LEU A 209 -0.42 -15.45 -1.11
C LEU A 209 0.06 -15.16 -2.53
N ASP A 210 -0.70 -15.60 -3.52
CA ASP A 210 -0.59 -15.08 -4.89
C ASP A 210 -1.79 -14.13 -5.14
N THR A 211 -1.53 -12.98 -5.75
CA THR A 211 -2.57 -12.00 -6.16
C THR A 211 -3.29 -12.43 -7.43
N HIS A 212 -2.57 -13.10 -8.33
CA HIS A 212 -3.08 -13.69 -9.55
C HIS A 212 -2.09 -14.73 -10.10
N PRO A 213 -2.50 -15.57 -11.07
CA PRO A 213 -1.54 -16.43 -11.79
C PRO A 213 -0.63 -15.57 -12.66
N HIS A 214 0.60 -15.33 -12.19
CA HIS A 214 1.58 -14.47 -12.85
C HIS A 214 1.99 -15.00 -14.23
N ALA A 215 2.22 -14.09 -15.18
CA ALA A 215 2.62 -14.42 -16.55
C ALA A 215 4.12 -14.16 -16.81
N ASP A 216 4.80 -13.50 -15.90
CA ASP A 216 6.15 -12.96 -16.07
C ASP A 216 7.20 -13.67 -15.21
N HIS A 217 6.78 -14.44 -14.20
CA HIS A 217 7.65 -15.24 -13.33
C HIS A 217 6.95 -16.52 -12.85
N LEU A 218 7.71 -17.52 -12.39
CA LEU A 218 7.14 -18.71 -11.73
C LEU A 218 6.94 -18.40 -10.23
N SER A 219 5.83 -18.81 -9.64
CA SER A 219 5.57 -18.64 -8.20
C SER A 219 6.37 -19.67 -7.38
N ALA A 220 7.06 -19.21 -6.34
CA ALA A 220 7.75 -20.06 -5.37
C ALA A 220 6.83 -20.54 -4.23
N ALA A 221 5.51 -20.39 -4.36
CA ALA A 221 4.56 -20.68 -3.28
C ALA A 221 4.68 -22.11 -2.72
N GLN A 222 4.84 -23.13 -3.58
CA GLN A 222 5.01 -24.51 -3.10
C GLN A 222 6.35 -24.74 -2.40
N TYR A 223 7.43 -24.12 -2.88
CA TYR A 223 8.73 -24.23 -2.23
C TYR A 223 8.67 -23.64 -0.83
N LEU A 224 8.10 -22.45 -0.69
CA LEU A 224 7.90 -21.81 0.61
C LEU A 224 6.98 -22.63 1.52
N LYS A 225 5.88 -23.17 1.00
CA LYS A 225 4.98 -24.04 1.77
C LYS A 225 5.71 -25.26 2.32
N GLN A 226 6.57 -25.90 1.54
CA GLN A 226 7.37 -27.04 2.00
C GLN A 226 8.36 -26.65 3.12
N LYS A 227 8.89 -25.41 3.09
CA LYS A 227 9.85 -24.92 4.08
C LYS A 227 9.20 -24.42 5.36
N THR A 228 8.00 -23.86 5.28
CA THR A 228 7.35 -23.17 6.41
C THR A 228 6.13 -23.90 6.97
N GLY A 229 5.50 -24.77 6.18
CA GLY A 229 4.22 -25.41 6.50
C GLY A 229 3.01 -24.47 6.36
N ALA A 230 3.20 -23.21 5.96
CA ALA A 230 2.12 -22.25 5.84
C ALA A 230 1.20 -22.57 4.65
N PRO A 231 -0.13 -22.34 4.77
CA PRO A 231 -1.08 -22.53 3.68
C PRO A 231 -0.85 -21.55 2.52
N THR A 232 -1.10 -22.02 1.29
CA THR A 232 -1.12 -21.18 0.08
C THR A 232 -2.54 -20.73 -0.26
N ALA A 233 -2.69 -19.49 -0.72
CA ALA A 233 -3.99 -18.95 -1.11
C ALA A 233 -3.93 -18.08 -2.37
N ILE A 234 -5.08 -18.01 -3.06
CA ILE A 234 -5.30 -17.19 -4.26
C ILE A 234 -6.79 -16.83 -4.38
N GLY A 235 -7.16 -15.91 -5.28
CA GLY A 235 -8.54 -15.63 -5.63
C GLY A 235 -9.27 -16.83 -6.26
N ALA A 236 -10.49 -17.10 -5.82
CA ALA A 236 -11.36 -18.16 -6.34
C ALA A 236 -11.59 -18.10 -7.87
N PRO A 237 -11.63 -16.93 -8.53
CA PRO A 237 -11.73 -16.87 -9.99
C PRO A 237 -10.52 -17.44 -10.75
N VAL A 238 -9.44 -17.88 -10.06
CA VAL A 238 -8.34 -18.65 -10.68
C VAL A 238 -8.85 -19.85 -11.48
N VAL A 239 -9.98 -20.42 -11.08
CA VAL A 239 -10.66 -21.52 -11.75
C VAL A 239 -10.99 -21.18 -13.22
N ASP A 240 -11.33 -19.93 -13.53
CA ASP A 240 -11.60 -19.51 -14.92
C ASP A 240 -10.31 -19.41 -15.74
N VAL A 241 -9.22 -18.96 -15.11
CA VAL A 241 -7.88 -18.97 -15.72
C VAL A 241 -7.43 -20.41 -15.97
N GLN A 242 -7.63 -21.33 -15.02
CA GLN A 242 -7.34 -22.75 -15.21
C GLN A 242 -8.09 -23.34 -16.40
N ARG A 243 -9.40 -23.05 -16.55
CA ARG A 243 -10.22 -23.51 -17.69
C ARG A 243 -9.70 -22.98 -19.02
N LEU A 244 -9.37 -21.69 -19.07
CA LEU A 244 -8.83 -21.04 -20.27
C LEU A 244 -7.51 -21.66 -20.70
N TRP A 245 -6.54 -21.73 -19.78
CA TRP A 245 -5.21 -22.23 -20.08
C TRP A 245 -5.15 -23.75 -20.27
N ARG A 246 -6.10 -24.50 -19.69
CA ARG A 246 -6.30 -25.91 -20.03
C ARG A 246 -6.50 -26.13 -21.53
N GLY A 247 -7.30 -25.26 -22.16
CA GLY A 247 -7.54 -25.29 -23.60
C GLY A 247 -6.28 -24.93 -24.39
N ILE A 248 -5.62 -23.83 -24.02
CA ILE A 248 -4.41 -23.33 -24.70
C ILE A 248 -3.27 -24.37 -24.68
N TYR A 249 -3.03 -25.03 -23.54
CA TYR A 249 -1.97 -26.03 -23.42
C TYR A 249 -2.38 -27.44 -23.88
N ASN A 250 -3.64 -27.65 -24.27
CA ASN A 250 -4.22 -28.97 -24.52
C ASN A 250 -3.88 -29.95 -23.37
N TRP A 251 -4.41 -29.67 -22.17
CA TRP A 251 -4.08 -30.38 -20.94
C TRP A 251 -5.32 -30.98 -20.26
N PRO A 252 -5.93 -32.04 -20.81
CA PRO A 252 -7.20 -32.58 -20.31
C PRO A 252 -7.15 -33.06 -18.84
N GLU A 253 -5.98 -33.45 -18.34
CA GLU A 253 -5.77 -33.89 -16.96
C GLU A 253 -5.68 -32.75 -15.94
N LEU A 254 -5.55 -31.50 -16.38
CA LEU A 254 -5.49 -30.35 -15.49
C LEU A 254 -6.82 -30.23 -14.73
N ARG A 255 -6.73 -30.33 -13.40
CA ARG A 255 -7.84 -29.98 -12.51
C ARG A 255 -8.07 -28.49 -12.55
N VAL A 256 -9.33 -28.10 -12.79
CA VAL A 256 -9.77 -26.71 -12.97
C VAL A 256 -10.76 -26.32 -11.87
N ASP A 257 -10.48 -26.74 -10.65
CA ASP A 257 -11.33 -26.55 -9.46
C ASP A 257 -10.59 -25.78 -8.34
N GLY A 258 -9.38 -25.28 -8.61
CA GLY A 258 -8.54 -24.56 -7.66
C GLY A 258 -8.03 -25.40 -6.49
N SER A 259 -8.21 -26.73 -6.51
CA SER A 259 -7.77 -27.65 -5.44
C SER A 259 -6.25 -27.70 -5.23
N GLN A 260 -5.49 -26.99 -6.06
CA GLN A 260 -4.04 -26.84 -5.92
C GLN A 260 -3.64 -25.91 -4.77
N TRP A 261 -4.50 -24.97 -4.38
CA TRP A 261 -4.28 -24.08 -3.24
C TRP A 261 -5.02 -24.60 -2.00
N ASP A 262 -4.54 -24.22 -0.80
CA ASP A 262 -5.21 -24.57 0.46
C ASP A 262 -6.45 -23.71 0.70
N ARG A 263 -6.44 -22.47 0.19
CA ARG A 263 -7.55 -21.52 0.31
C ARG A 263 -7.81 -20.78 -1.00
N LEU A 264 -9.07 -20.76 -1.41
CA LEU A 264 -9.57 -19.87 -2.45
C LEU A 264 -10.36 -18.73 -1.79
N PHE A 265 -10.06 -17.49 -2.15
CA PHE A 265 -10.73 -16.30 -1.62
C PHE A 265 -11.73 -15.70 -2.61
N SER A 266 -12.94 -15.40 -2.14
CA SER A 266 -13.93 -14.61 -2.89
C SER A 266 -13.81 -13.12 -2.55
N ASP A 267 -14.44 -12.27 -3.37
CA ASP A 267 -14.56 -10.85 -3.06
C ASP A 267 -15.19 -10.64 -1.67
N GLY A 268 -14.61 -9.74 -0.88
CA GLY A 268 -15.06 -9.44 0.48
C GLY A 268 -14.68 -10.48 1.54
N ASP A 269 -14.07 -11.62 1.18
CA ASP A 269 -13.57 -12.57 2.19
C ASP A 269 -12.56 -11.89 3.10
N THR A 270 -12.59 -12.27 4.38
CA THR A 270 -11.68 -11.74 5.41
C THR A 270 -10.79 -12.83 5.99
N PHE A 271 -9.61 -12.42 6.42
CA PHE A 271 -8.63 -13.25 7.12
C PHE A 271 -7.77 -12.37 8.04
N LYS A 272 -6.73 -12.94 8.64
CA LYS A 272 -5.77 -12.19 9.47
C LYS A 272 -4.34 -12.53 9.11
N VAL A 273 -3.44 -11.60 9.40
CA VAL A 273 -2.01 -11.84 9.53
C VAL A 273 -1.65 -11.48 10.96
N GLY A 274 -1.46 -12.48 11.83
CA GLY A 274 -1.39 -12.25 13.26
C GLY A 274 -2.67 -11.65 13.82
N SER A 275 -2.56 -10.44 14.37
CA SER A 275 -3.68 -9.66 14.88
C SER A 275 -4.31 -8.73 13.85
N ILE A 276 -3.61 -8.44 12.75
CA ILE A 276 -4.04 -7.47 11.73
C ILE A 276 -5.14 -8.07 10.86
N ALA A 277 -6.27 -7.36 10.78
CA ALA A 277 -7.38 -7.75 9.93
C ALA A 277 -7.02 -7.55 8.45
N ALA A 278 -7.42 -8.50 7.62
CA ALA A 278 -7.24 -8.44 6.18
C ALA A 278 -8.54 -8.76 5.44
N ARG A 279 -8.71 -8.19 4.26
CA ARG A 279 -9.84 -8.46 3.35
C ARG A 279 -9.37 -8.57 1.91
N VAL A 280 -10.13 -9.29 1.11
CA VAL A 280 -9.90 -9.46 -0.32
C VAL A 280 -10.83 -8.55 -1.12
N MET A 281 -10.27 -7.88 -2.13
CA MET A 281 -11.02 -7.15 -3.15
C MET A 281 -10.81 -7.85 -4.48
N PHE A 282 -11.89 -8.19 -5.18
CA PHE A 282 -11.76 -8.65 -6.56
C PHE A 282 -11.40 -7.49 -7.48
N SER A 283 -10.27 -7.60 -8.17
CA SER A 283 -9.69 -6.55 -9.01
C SER A 283 -9.33 -7.06 -10.41
N PRO A 284 -10.29 -7.61 -11.19
CA PRO A 284 -10.03 -8.13 -12.53
C PRO A 284 -9.69 -7.02 -13.53
N GLY A 285 -9.30 -7.43 -14.73
CA GLY A 285 -9.10 -6.55 -15.89
C GLY A 285 -7.70 -6.68 -16.47
N HIS A 286 -6.67 -6.80 -15.62
CA HIS A 286 -5.37 -7.28 -16.05
C HIS A 286 -5.44 -8.78 -16.38
N THR A 287 -6.00 -9.55 -15.45
CA THR A 287 -6.42 -10.95 -15.67
C THR A 287 -7.86 -11.15 -15.22
N LEU A 288 -8.41 -12.34 -15.51
CA LEU A 288 -9.73 -12.76 -15.01
C LEU A 288 -9.76 -13.00 -13.50
N ALA A 289 -8.61 -13.22 -12.86
CA ALA A 289 -8.53 -13.74 -11.49
C ALA A 289 -7.76 -12.84 -10.51
N SER A 290 -7.42 -11.64 -10.95
CA SER A 290 -6.72 -10.66 -10.15
C SER A 290 -7.52 -10.25 -8.91
N ILE A 291 -6.86 -10.31 -7.75
CA ILE A 291 -7.37 -9.84 -6.47
C ILE A 291 -6.36 -8.92 -5.77
N THR A 292 -6.87 -7.97 -5.00
CA THR A 292 -6.09 -7.12 -4.11
C THR A 292 -6.27 -7.60 -2.67
N TYR A 293 -5.15 -7.83 -1.98
CA TYR A 293 -5.17 -8.08 -0.53
C TYR A 293 -5.03 -6.75 0.21
N VAL A 294 -6.01 -6.40 1.04
CA VAL A 294 -5.93 -5.25 1.94
C VAL A 294 -5.66 -5.77 3.34
N ILE A 295 -4.45 -5.56 3.86
CA ILE A 295 -3.98 -6.01 5.18
C ILE A 295 -3.76 -4.76 6.03
N GLY A 296 -4.70 -4.46 6.93
CA GLY A 296 -4.68 -3.20 7.67
C GLY A 296 -4.76 -2.00 6.72
N ASN A 297 -3.77 -1.08 6.78
CA ASN A 297 -3.65 0.08 5.91
C ASN A 297 -2.80 -0.13 4.64
N ALA A 298 -2.40 -1.37 4.35
CA ALA A 298 -1.60 -1.75 3.19
C ALA A 298 -2.42 -2.58 2.20
N ALA A 299 -2.51 -2.14 0.95
CA ALA A 299 -3.15 -2.87 -0.13
C ALA A 299 -2.12 -3.32 -1.18
N PHE A 300 -2.07 -4.63 -1.41
CA PHE A 300 -1.20 -5.28 -2.40
C PHE A 300 -1.98 -5.40 -3.71
N VAL A 301 -1.75 -4.43 -4.60
CA VAL A 301 -2.57 -4.17 -5.80
C VAL A 301 -2.03 -4.82 -7.07
N HIS A 302 -0.90 -5.53 -6.97
CA HIS A 302 -0.25 -6.28 -8.06
C HIS A 302 -0.13 -5.49 -9.37
N ASP A 303 -0.14 -6.17 -10.51
CA ASP A 303 -0.46 -5.64 -11.84
C ASP A 303 -1.89 -5.08 -11.98
N THR A 304 -2.23 -4.06 -11.20
CA THR A 304 -3.41 -3.20 -11.47
C THR A 304 -2.94 -1.76 -11.66
N ILE A 305 -2.35 -1.21 -10.60
CA ILE A 305 -1.83 0.16 -10.53
C ILE A 305 -0.33 0.05 -10.28
N PHE A 306 0.49 0.67 -11.13
CA PHE A 306 1.93 0.77 -10.93
C PHE A 306 2.29 2.06 -10.19
N MET A 307 3.59 2.31 -9.98
CA MET A 307 4.06 3.60 -9.47
C MET A 307 3.45 4.76 -10.30
N PRO A 308 3.18 5.95 -9.71
CA PRO A 308 2.50 7.04 -10.42
C PRO A 308 3.14 7.43 -11.76
N ASP A 309 4.47 7.33 -11.85
CA ASP A 309 5.24 7.59 -13.08
C ASP A 309 5.26 6.44 -14.10
N SER A 310 4.72 5.29 -13.74
CA SER A 310 4.66 4.06 -14.54
C SER A 310 3.24 3.76 -15.04
N GLY A 311 2.22 4.35 -14.43
CA GLY A 311 0.84 4.26 -14.87
C GLY A 311 0.14 3.00 -14.38
N THR A 312 -0.31 2.15 -15.31
CA THR A 312 -1.16 0.98 -15.04
C THR A 312 -0.74 -0.24 -15.86
N ALA A 313 -1.16 -1.41 -15.39
CA ALA A 313 -0.93 -2.68 -16.06
C ALA A 313 -1.59 -2.74 -17.45
N ARG A 314 -1.12 -3.67 -18.28
CA ARG A 314 -1.73 -4.05 -19.57
C ARG A 314 -3.07 -4.76 -19.35
N ALA A 315 -3.95 -4.75 -20.35
CA ALA A 315 -5.28 -5.37 -20.27
C ALA A 315 -5.62 -6.24 -21.50
N ASP A 316 -4.61 -6.76 -22.18
CA ASP A 316 -4.73 -7.54 -23.43
C ASP A 316 -4.33 -9.02 -23.28
N PHE A 317 -4.11 -9.48 -22.05
CA PHE A 317 -4.01 -10.92 -21.82
C PHE A 317 -5.30 -11.64 -22.20
N PRO A 318 -5.26 -12.95 -22.47
CA PRO A 318 -6.48 -13.74 -22.61
C PRO A 318 -7.42 -13.56 -21.40
N GLY A 319 -8.53 -12.83 -21.62
CA GLY A 319 -9.51 -12.47 -20.59
C GLY A 319 -9.28 -11.12 -19.88
N GLY A 320 -8.27 -10.35 -20.27
CA GLY A 320 -8.09 -8.96 -19.85
C GLY A 320 -9.06 -8.01 -20.56
N ASP A 321 -9.38 -6.90 -19.91
CA ASP A 321 -10.24 -5.83 -20.45
C ASP A 321 -9.95 -4.50 -19.75
N ALA A 322 -9.72 -3.44 -20.54
CA ALA A 322 -9.35 -2.13 -20.02
C ALA A 322 -10.47 -1.44 -19.23
N ARG A 323 -11.75 -1.65 -19.58
CA ARG A 323 -12.88 -1.06 -18.85
C ARG A 323 -13.14 -1.79 -17.54
N ILE A 324 -12.95 -3.11 -17.53
CA ILE A 324 -12.98 -3.90 -16.29
C ILE A 324 -11.82 -3.46 -15.38
N LEU A 325 -10.61 -3.30 -15.93
CA LEU A 325 -9.46 -2.80 -15.18
C LEU A 325 -9.73 -1.41 -14.58
N TRP A 326 -10.33 -0.50 -15.37
CA TRP A 326 -10.73 0.82 -14.88
C TRP A 326 -11.63 0.73 -13.64
N LYS A 327 -12.68 -0.10 -13.68
CA LYS A 327 -13.60 -0.28 -12.54
C LYS A 327 -12.88 -0.82 -11.30
N SER A 328 -12.00 -1.80 -11.48
CA SER A 328 -11.16 -2.33 -10.40
C SER A 328 -10.27 -1.25 -9.78
N ILE A 329 -9.65 -0.40 -10.62
CA ILE A 329 -8.85 0.74 -10.18
C ILE A 329 -9.70 1.73 -9.40
N GLN A 330 -10.89 2.11 -9.88
CA GLN A 330 -11.76 3.03 -9.17
C GLN A 330 -12.15 2.50 -7.80
N ASN A 331 -12.52 1.21 -7.69
CA ASN A 331 -12.82 0.57 -6.40
C ASN A 331 -11.62 0.60 -5.44
N ILE A 332 -10.39 0.42 -5.94
CA ILE A 332 -9.17 0.54 -5.13
C ILE A 332 -8.94 2.00 -4.71
N LEU A 333 -9.21 2.96 -5.59
CA LEU A 333 -9.08 4.39 -5.28
C LEU A 333 -10.19 4.92 -4.37
N GLU A 334 -11.27 4.17 -4.12
CA GLU A 334 -12.26 4.46 -3.08
C GLU A 334 -11.76 4.16 -1.66
N LEU A 335 -10.64 3.45 -1.52
CA LEU A 335 -9.94 3.32 -0.24
C LEU A 335 -9.52 4.71 0.30
N PRO A 336 -9.30 4.85 1.62
CA PRO A 336 -8.78 6.09 2.21
C PRO A 336 -7.50 6.56 1.51
N ASP A 337 -7.33 7.88 1.36
CA ASP A 337 -6.21 8.48 0.60
C ASP A 337 -4.84 8.09 1.15
N GLU A 338 -4.75 7.86 2.46
CA GLU A 338 -3.56 7.40 3.20
C GLU A 338 -3.24 5.91 3.02
N THR A 339 -4.14 5.13 2.41
CA THR A 339 -3.91 3.70 2.19
C THR A 339 -2.67 3.50 1.33
N ARG A 340 -1.72 2.73 1.85
CA ARG A 340 -0.46 2.40 1.17
C ARG A 340 -0.74 1.36 0.09
N LEU A 341 -0.31 1.65 -1.13
CA LEU A 341 -0.49 0.78 -2.29
C LEU A 341 0.86 0.17 -2.68
N PHE A 342 0.90 -1.16 -2.74
CA PHE A 342 2.06 -1.97 -3.08
C PHE A 342 1.87 -2.63 -4.44
N THR A 343 2.66 -2.21 -5.43
CA THR A 343 2.57 -2.69 -6.82
C THR A 343 3.23 -4.05 -7.00
N GLY A 344 2.78 -4.85 -7.98
CA GLY A 344 3.42 -6.12 -8.32
C GLY A 344 4.78 -5.94 -9.01
N HIS A 345 4.96 -4.85 -9.74
CA HIS A 345 6.15 -4.63 -10.57
C HIS A 345 6.61 -3.18 -10.57
N ASP A 346 7.89 -3.02 -10.90
CA ASP A 346 8.47 -1.72 -11.24
C ASP A 346 9.47 -1.84 -12.38
N TYR A 347 9.26 -1.03 -13.42
CA TYR A 347 10.09 -1.04 -14.63
C TYR A 347 11.09 0.11 -14.68
N GLN A 348 11.27 0.84 -13.56
CA GLN A 348 12.31 1.85 -13.39
C GLN A 348 12.34 2.91 -14.53
N PRO A 349 11.20 3.56 -14.85
CA PRO A 349 11.13 4.55 -15.93
C PRO A 349 12.19 5.64 -15.75
N GLY A 350 12.91 5.96 -16.83
CA GLY A 350 14.00 6.93 -16.78
C GLY A 350 15.27 6.42 -16.06
N GLY A 351 15.38 5.12 -15.78
CA GLY A 351 16.55 4.53 -15.12
C GLY A 351 16.63 4.81 -13.62
N ARG A 352 15.51 5.18 -12.99
CA ARG A 352 15.47 5.44 -11.54
C ARG A 352 15.65 4.14 -10.73
N ALA A 353 15.99 4.28 -9.45
CA ALA A 353 15.96 3.16 -8.51
C ALA A 353 14.56 2.52 -8.42
N PRO A 354 14.47 1.21 -8.11
CA PRO A 354 13.20 0.52 -8.00
C PRO A 354 12.35 1.11 -6.88
N LYS A 355 11.06 1.28 -7.13
CA LYS A 355 10.06 1.77 -6.18
C LYS A 355 8.82 0.90 -6.25
N TRP A 356 8.15 0.74 -5.13
CA TRP A 356 7.01 -0.18 -5.07
C TRP A 356 5.89 0.23 -4.10
N GLU A 357 6.08 1.34 -3.38
CA GLU A 357 5.11 1.87 -2.43
C GLU A 357 4.65 3.26 -2.89
N SER A 358 3.34 3.46 -2.89
CA SER A 358 2.66 4.74 -3.11
C SER A 358 1.44 4.81 -2.19
N THR A 359 0.60 5.84 -2.33
CA THR A 359 -0.70 5.94 -1.66
C THR A 359 -1.85 6.15 -2.63
N VAL A 360 -3.08 5.87 -2.20
CA VAL A 360 -4.29 6.19 -2.98
C VAL A 360 -4.31 7.67 -3.37
N GLY A 361 -4.01 8.57 -2.42
CA GLY A 361 -3.96 10.01 -2.68
C GLY A 361 -2.89 10.39 -3.70
N GLU A 362 -1.70 9.79 -3.65
CA GLU A 362 -0.67 10.01 -4.66
C GLU A 362 -1.09 9.52 -6.04
N GLN A 363 -1.72 8.35 -6.13
CA GLN A 363 -2.20 7.81 -7.41
C GLN A 363 -3.26 8.73 -8.03
N LYS A 364 -4.23 9.19 -7.24
CA LYS A 364 -5.26 10.15 -7.69
C LYS A 364 -4.66 11.46 -8.23
N ARG A 365 -3.61 11.97 -7.58
CA ARG A 365 -2.99 13.25 -7.93
C ARG A 365 -2.00 13.18 -9.09
N ALA A 366 -1.27 12.08 -9.21
CA ALA A 366 -0.04 12.06 -10.01
C ALA A 366 0.10 10.86 -10.95
N ASN A 367 -0.78 9.85 -10.91
CA ASN A 367 -0.65 8.72 -11.84
C ASN A 367 -0.91 9.17 -13.28
N ALA A 368 0.06 8.96 -14.16
CA ALA A 368 0.02 9.43 -15.54
C ALA A 368 -1.14 8.87 -16.39
N HIS A 369 -1.76 7.77 -15.97
CA HIS A 369 -2.91 7.15 -16.65
C HIS A 369 -4.26 7.44 -15.97
N LEU A 370 -4.27 7.99 -14.74
CA LEU A 370 -5.49 8.09 -13.91
C LEU A 370 -5.82 9.53 -13.50
N ALA A 371 -4.82 10.36 -13.24
CA ALA A 371 -5.03 11.70 -12.72
C ALA A 371 -5.76 12.60 -13.75
N GLY A 372 -6.99 13.00 -13.44
CA GLY A 372 -7.83 13.80 -14.33
C GLY A 372 -8.32 13.06 -15.58
N VAL A 373 -8.29 11.72 -15.56
CA VAL A 373 -8.68 10.85 -16.69
C VAL A 373 -10.07 10.24 -16.41
N ASP A 374 -10.90 10.07 -17.44
CA ASP A 374 -12.17 9.34 -17.36
C ASP A 374 -12.06 7.92 -17.95
N GLU A 375 -13.12 7.11 -17.84
CA GLU A 375 -13.11 5.72 -18.32
C GLU A 375 -12.79 5.60 -19.82
N GLU A 376 -13.35 6.48 -20.65
CA GLU A 376 -13.16 6.43 -22.11
C GLU A 376 -11.73 6.77 -22.49
N ALA A 377 -11.17 7.83 -21.89
CA ALA A 377 -9.78 8.23 -22.11
C ALA A 377 -8.81 7.15 -21.62
N PHE A 378 -9.08 6.54 -20.46
CA PHE A 378 -8.28 5.42 -19.95
C PHE A 378 -8.32 4.21 -20.89
N ALA A 379 -9.52 3.77 -21.28
CA ALA A 379 -9.70 2.62 -22.16
C ALA A 379 -9.01 2.85 -23.52
N GLY A 380 -9.17 4.05 -24.09
CA GLY A 380 -8.50 4.46 -25.33
C GLY A 380 -6.98 4.41 -25.22
N LEU A 381 -6.41 5.01 -24.16
CA LEU A 381 -4.97 4.96 -23.88
C LEU A 381 -4.48 3.52 -23.75
N ARG A 382 -5.19 2.71 -22.95
CA ARG A 382 -4.76 1.36 -22.62
C ARG A 382 -4.78 0.43 -23.83
N VAL A 383 -5.87 0.45 -24.61
CA VAL A 383 -6.00 -0.33 -25.84
C VAL A 383 -4.96 0.08 -26.88
N ALA A 384 -4.69 1.38 -27.03
CA ALA A 384 -3.66 1.86 -27.95
C ALA A 384 -2.26 1.39 -27.52
N ARG A 385 -1.94 1.47 -26.22
CA ARG A 385 -0.64 1.06 -25.68
C ARG A 385 -0.45 -0.45 -25.73
N ASP A 386 -1.46 -1.25 -25.40
CA ASP A 386 -1.38 -2.72 -25.42
C ASP A 386 -1.03 -3.27 -26.80
N ARG A 387 -1.55 -2.66 -27.87
CA ARG A 387 -1.20 -2.99 -29.27
C ARG A 387 0.28 -2.78 -29.64
N THR A 388 1.06 -2.13 -28.78
CA THR A 388 2.49 -1.90 -29.00
C THR A 388 3.39 -2.79 -28.14
N LEU A 389 2.83 -3.54 -27.19
CA LEU A 389 3.59 -4.29 -26.22
C LEU A 389 3.75 -5.76 -26.64
N PRO A 390 4.98 -6.30 -26.70
CA PRO A 390 5.16 -7.73 -26.88
C PRO A 390 4.58 -8.50 -25.69
N MET A 391 4.24 -9.77 -25.91
CA MET A 391 3.83 -10.64 -24.80
C MET A 391 4.98 -10.82 -23.79
N PRO A 392 4.70 -10.99 -22.49
CA PRO A 392 5.74 -11.24 -21.49
C PRO A 392 6.57 -12.44 -21.90
N LYS A 393 7.88 -12.30 -21.74
CA LYS A 393 8.87 -13.31 -22.15
C LYS A 393 8.59 -14.70 -21.56
N LEU A 394 8.09 -14.74 -20.33
CA LEU A 394 7.84 -15.98 -19.60
C LEU A 394 6.38 -16.45 -19.64
N ILE A 395 5.47 -15.83 -20.41
CA ILE A 395 4.03 -16.13 -20.36
C ILE A 395 3.70 -17.63 -20.52
N LEU A 396 4.29 -18.26 -21.53
CA LEU A 396 4.08 -19.68 -21.79
C LEU A 396 4.80 -20.59 -20.77
N HIS A 397 5.84 -20.10 -20.11
CA HIS A 397 6.58 -20.85 -19.08
C HIS A 397 5.85 -20.79 -17.73
N ALA A 398 5.50 -19.58 -17.31
CA ALA A 398 4.96 -19.25 -16.01
C ALA A 398 3.55 -19.81 -15.82
N LEU A 399 2.66 -19.62 -16.80
CA LEU A 399 1.24 -19.90 -16.56
C LEU A 399 0.94 -21.40 -16.39
N GLN A 400 1.67 -22.30 -17.04
CA GLN A 400 1.50 -23.74 -16.79
C GLN A 400 1.94 -24.18 -15.39
N VAL A 401 2.79 -23.40 -14.72
CA VAL A 401 3.23 -23.62 -13.33
C VAL A 401 2.31 -22.89 -12.35
N ASN A 402 1.97 -21.64 -12.64
CA ASN A 402 1.22 -20.77 -11.73
C ASN A 402 -0.27 -21.12 -11.65
N ILE A 403 -0.87 -21.67 -12.71
CA ILE A 403 -2.23 -22.22 -12.62
C ILE A 403 -2.29 -23.54 -11.81
N GLN A 404 -1.13 -24.06 -11.41
CA GLN A 404 -0.96 -25.23 -10.53
C GLN A 404 -0.38 -24.83 -9.16
N ALA A 405 -0.63 -23.60 -8.72
CA ALA A 405 -0.16 -23.05 -7.44
C ALA A 405 1.37 -23.05 -7.25
N GLY A 406 2.14 -22.96 -8.34
CA GLY A 406 3.61 -23.02 -8.31
C GLY A 406 4.20 -24.43 -8.40
N ARG A 407 3.36 -25.46 -8.62
CA ARG A 407 3.86 -26.84 -8.85
C ARG A 407 4.41 -26.96 -10.26
N LEU A 408 5.66 -27.43 -10.36
CA LEU A 408 6.21 -27.86 -11.64
C LEU A 408 5.41 -29.07 -12.19
N PRO A 409 5.31 -29.23 -13.52
CA PRO A 409 4.67 -30.40 -14.13
C PRO A 409 5.23 -31.70 -13.56
N GLU A 410 4.40 -32.73 -13.41
CA GLU A 410 4.87 -34.04 -12.97
C GLU A 410 5.95 -34.59 -13.92
N PRO A 411 6.93 -35.36 -13.40
CA PRO A 411 7.92 -35.97 -14.26
C PRO A 411 7.27 -36.97 -15.23
N GLU A 412 7.74 -36.98 -16.47
CA GLU A 412 7.38 -38.02 -17.43
C GLU A 412 8.09 -39.36 -17.09
N ALA A 413 7.88 -40.39 -17.90
CA ALA A 413 8.39 -41.75 -17.66
C ALA A 413 9.93 -41.82 -17.51
N ASN A 414 10.67 -40.82 -18.00
CA ASN A 414 12.12 -40.73 -17.86
C ASN A 414 12.57 -39.96 -16.60
N GLY A 415 11.65 -39.56 -15.72
CA GLY A 415 11.94 -38.82 -14.50
C GLY A 415 12.22 -37.33 -14.70
N THR A 416 12.12 -36.82 -15.93
CA THR A 416 12.30 -35.39 -16.25
C THR A 416 10.96 -34.67 -16.32
N ARG A 417 10.91 -33.42 -15.86
CA ARG A 417 9.74 -32.53 -15.98
C ARG A 417 9.88 -31.70 -17.25
N TYR A 418 8.79 -31.51 -17.99
CA TYR A 418 8.78 -30.77 -19.25
C TYR A 418 7.76 -29.64 -19.22
N LEU A 419 8.17 -28.47 -19.73
CA LEU A 419 7.25 -27.39 -20.04
C LEU A 419 6.74 -27.56 -21.48
N LYS A 420 5.45 -27.32 -21.69
CA LYS A 420 4.80 -27.38 -23.01
C LYS A 420 4.68 -25.99 -23.62
N PHE A 421 4.97 -25.88 -24.91
CA PHE A 421 4.83 -24.62 -25.67
C PHE A 421 3.87 -24.83 -26.83
N PRO A 422 2.66 -24.25 -26.76
CA PRO A 422 1.75 -24.28 -27.89
C PRO A 422 2.24 -23.29 -28.95
N LEU A 423 2.37 -23.77 -30.19
CA LEU A 423 2.76 -22.93 -31.32
C LEU A 423 1.58 -22.08 -31.76
N ASP A 424 1.83 -20.79 -32.03
CA ASP A 424 0.87 -19.82 -32.57
C ASP A 424 -0.42 -19.64 -31.75
N ALA A 425 -0.41 -19.98 -30.46
CA ALA A 425 -1.60 -19.94 -29.61
C ALA A 425 -1.97 -18.55 -29.09
N LEU A 426 -1.02 -17.62 -29.05
CA LEU A 426 -1.27 -16.22 -28.65
C LEU A 426 -1.48 -15.37 -29.91
N GLN A 427 -2.66 -15.51 -30.51
CA GLN A 427 -3.00 -14.80 -31.75
C GLN A 427 -2.94 -13.28 -31.58
N GLY A 428 -2.37 -12.58 -32.57
CA GLY A 428 -2.26 -11.12 -32.55
C GLY A 428 -1.15 -10.57 -31.67
N ALA A 429 -0.29 -11.43 -31.09
CA ALA A 429 0.89 -10.99 -30.37
C ALA A 429 1.83 -10.18 -31.28
N VAL A 430 2.27 -9.02 -30.78
CA VAL A 430 3.28 -8.19 -31.42
C VAL A 430 4.64 -8.87 -31.29
N TRP A 431 5.38 -8.97 -32.40
CA TRP A 431 6.72 -9.57 -32.45
C TRP A 431 7.83 -8.53 -32.38
#